data_AF-A0A8E7PGK6-F1
#
_entry.id   AF-A0A8E7PGK6-F1
#
_cell.length_a   1.000
_cell.length_b   1.000
_cell.length_c   1.000
_cell.angle_alpha   90.00
_cell.angle_beta   90.00
_cell.angle_gamma   90.00
#
_symmetry.space_group_name_H-M   'P 1'
#
loop_
_entity.id
_entity.type
_entity.pdbx_description
1 polymer ?
#
loop_
_entity_poly.entity_id
_entity_poly.type
_entity_poly.pdbx_seq_one_letter_code
_entity_poly.pdbx_strand_id
1 'polypeptide(L)'
;MLKLYLITLNCFLAIICFLITPEIYKIFNYYSFTSKTSPYNQINFQKAINLSKIYINYKEWLLCIFTLEKYIQNKRIVVSKTYNILGFCYYSIKNYHFAEYYYGKAIDKEPNNTMFLSNLARIYMLNKQYKKAREIYKNIITIDKNNTKAKKQLLIINKLI
;
A
#
# COMPACT_ATOMS: atom_id res chain seq x y z
N MET A 1 22.41 14.77 -34.21
CA MET A 1 22.26 13.43 -33.60
C MET A 1 21.19 13.39 -32.51
N LEU A 2 21.33 14.08 -31.38
CA LEU A 2 20.36 14.02 -30.26
C LEU A 2 18.91 14.41 -30.63
N LYS A 3 18.72 15.48 -31.42
CA LYS A 3 17.39 15.92 -31.86
C LYS A 3 16.67 14.87 -32.70
N LEU A 4 17.39 14.18 -33.59
CA LEU A 4 16.83 13.14 -34.46
C LEU A 4 16.42 11.91 -33.63
N TYR A 5 17.23 11.52 -32.65
CA TYR A 5 16.92 10.44 -31.71
C TYR A 5 15.68 10.74 -30.84
N LEU A 6 15.54 11.97 -30.34
CA LEU A 6 14.37 12.36 -29.56
C LEU A 6 13.09 12.35 -30.40
N ILE A 7 13.17 12.75 -31.67
CA ILE A 7 12.03 12.71 -32.60
C ILE A 7 11.61 11.26 -32.87
N THR A 8 12.55 10.37 -33.18
CA THR A 8 12.23 8.96 -33.44
C THR A 8 11.68 8.27 -32.19
N LEU A 9 12.23 8.56 -31.02
CA LEU A 9 11.74 8.04 -29.74
C LEU A 9 10.32 8.53 -29.42
N ASN A 10 10.03 9.81 -29.65
CA ASN A 10 8.68 10.37 -29.44
C ASN A 10 7.66 9.80 -30.43
N CYS A 11 8.03 9.60 -31.69
CA CYS A 11 7.17 8.94 -32.66
C CYS A 11 6.84 7.51 -32.24
N PHE A 12 7.85 6.77 -31.74
CA PHE A 12 7.66 5.41 -31.25
C PHE A 12 6.75 5.36 -30.01
N LEU A 13 6.96 6.25 -29.03
CA LEU A 13 6.11 6.38 -27.86
C LEU A 13 4.67 6.75 -28.22
N ALA A 14 4.48 7.65 -29.20
CA ALA A 14 3.15 8.05 -29.66
C ALA A 14 2.37 6.88 -30.29
N ILE A 15 3.07 6.04 -31.07
CA ILE A 15 2.47 4.83 -31.66
C ILE A 15 2.07 3.84 -30.56
N ILE A 16 2.93 3.60 -29.57
CA ILE A 16 2.62 2.73 -28.43
C ILE A 16 1.40 3.24 -27.66
N CYS A 17 1.37 4.54 -27.34
CA CYS A 17 0.22 5.17 -26.68
C CYS A 17 -1.06 4.97 -27.50
N PHE A 18 -1.02 5.25 -28.81
CA PHE A 18 -2.17 5.09 -29.69
C PHE A 18 -2.70 3.65 -29.74
N LEU A 19 -1.83 2.65 -29.72
CA LEU A 19 -2.22 1.24 -29.73
C LEU A 19 -2.85 0.78 -28.40
N ILE A 20 -2.34 1.27 -27.27
CA ILE A 20 -2.79 0.82 -25.95
C ILE A 20 -4.04 1.58 -25.46
N THR A 21 -4.22 2.83 -25.88
CA THR A 21 -5.32 3.71 -25.42
C THR A 21 -6.72 3.10 -25.60
N PRO A 22 -7.08 2.47 -26.73
CA PRO A 22 -8.42 1.90 -26.94
C PRO A 22 -8.75 0.74 -26.00
N GLU A 23 -7.79 -0.13 -25.73
CA GLU A 23 -7.94 -1.26 -24.82
C GLU A 23 -8.05 -0.78 -23.36
N ILE A 24 -7.22 0.18 -22.97
CA ILE A 24 -7.35 0.84 -21.65
C ILE A 24 -8.72 1.52 -21.53
N TYR A 25 -9.18 2.20 -22.57
CA TYR A 25 -10.47 2.90 -22.55
C TYR A 25 -11.65 1.93 -22.44
N LYS A 26 -11.63 0.80 -23.16
CA LYS A 26 -12.65 -0.26 -23.02
C LYS A 26 -12.66 -0.84 -21.61
N ILE A 27 -11.49 -1.18 -21.08
CA ILE A 27 -11.33 -1.72 -19.73
C ILE A 27 -11.85 -0.70 -18.71
N PHE A 28 -11.44 0.56 -18.82
CA PHE A 28 -11.90 1.65 -17.97
C PHE A 28 -13.42 1.82 -18.02
N ASN A 29 -14.00 1.84 -19.22
CA ASN A 29 -15.45 1.97 -19.39
C ASN A 29 -16.20 0.76 -18.85
N TYR A 30 -15.71 -0.45 -19.09
CA TYR A 30 -16.27 -1.68 -18.53
C TYR A 30 -16.25 -1.66 -17.00
N TYR A 31 -15.13 -1.27 -16.39
CA TYR A 31 -15.05 -1.10 -14.93
C TYR A 31 -15.94 0.05 -14.43
N SER A 32 -16.03 1.16 -15.15
CA SER A 32 -16.90 2.29 -14.79
C SER A 32 -18.39 1.90 -14.86
N PHE A 33 -18.77 1.10 -15.86
CA PHE A 33 -20.13 0.63 -16.06
C PHE A 33 -20.52 -0.40 -15.01
N THR A 34 -19.70 -1.45 -14.83
CA THR A 34 -19.91 -2.45 -13.76
C THR A 34 -19.89 -1.82 -12.37
N SER A 35 -19.12 -0.74 -12.17
CA SER A 35 -19.15 0.01 -10.91
C SER A 35 -20.46 0.75 -10.66
N LYS A 36 -21.16 1.19 -11.72
CA LYS A 36 -22.43 1.93 -11.64
C LYS A 36 -23.66 1.04 -11.60
N THR A 37 -23.65 -0.10 -12.31
CA THR A 37 -24.84 -0.96 -12.50
C THR A 37 -24.90 -2.16 -11.57
N SER A 38 -23.81 -2.48 -10.87
CA SER A 38 -23.84 -3.57 -9.91
C SER A 38 -24.60 -3.19 -8.64
N PRO A 39 -25.41 -4.10 -8.04
CA PRO A 39 -25.99 -3.90 -6.70
C PRO A 39 -24.92 -3.79 -5.59
N TYR A 40 -23.63 -3.77 -5.97
CA TYR A 40 -22.42 -3.55 -5.17
C TYR A 40 -22.17 -2.12 -4.66
N ASN A 41 -23.08 -1.16 -4.85
CA ASN A 41 -22.93 0.22 -4.34
C ASN A 41 -22.79 0.31 -2.81
N GLN A 42 -22.96 -0.80 -2.08
CA GLN A 42 -22.46 -0.96 -0.72
C GLN A 42 -21.40 -2.07 -0.65
N ILE A 43 -20.17 -1.77 -1.06
CA ILE A 43 -19.03 -2.47 -0.45
C ILE A 43 -19.03 -2.03 1.01
N ASN A 44 -19.60 -2.87 1.87
CA ASN A 44 -19.48 -2.70 3.31
C ASN A 44 -18.08 -3.14 3.76
N PHE A 45 -17.68 -2.71 4.95
CA PHE A 45 -16.35 -3.01 5.50
C PHE A 45 -16.03 -4.51 5.44
N GLN A 46 -16.97 -5.36 5.83
CA GLN A 46 -16.76 -6.80 5.91
C GLN A 46 -16.46 -7.43 4.54
N LYS A 47 -17.20 -7.01 3.51
CA LYS A 47 -16.99 -7.48 2.15
C LYS A 47 -15.65 -7.02 1.59
N ALA A 48 -15.28 -5.76 1.83
CA ALA A 48 -13.97 -5.23 1.45
C ALA A 48 -12.84 -6.07 2.06
N ILE A 49 -12.92 -6.33 3.37
CA ILE A 49 -11.91 -7.11 4.09
C ILE A 49 -11.84 -8.56 3.60
N ASN A 50 -12.97 -9.20 3.32
CA ASN A 50 -12.99 -10.57 2.81
C ASN A 50 -12.34 -10.66 1.42
N LEU A 51 -12.68 -9.74 0.51
CA LEU A 51 -12.06 -9.66 -0.81
C LEU A 51 -10.56 -9.37 -0.71
N SER A 52 -10.14 -8.44 0.17
CA SER A 52 -8.73 -8.16 0.39
C SER A 52 -7.95 -9.40 0.84
N LYS A 53 -8.51 -10.23 1.73
CA LYS A 53 -7.86 -11.49 2.12
C LYS A 53 -7.66 -12.43 0.93
N ILE A 54 -8.68 -12.56 0.08
CA ILE A 54 -8.61 -13.38 -1.14
C ILE A 54 -7.52 -12.84 -2.07
N TYR A 55 -7.57 -11.56 -2.40
CA TYR A 55 -6.58 -10.93 -3.28
C TYR A 55 -5.17 -11.00 -2.73
N ILE A 56 -4.98 -10.84 -1.42
CA ILE A 56 -3.67 -11.00 -0.78
C ILE A 56 -3.17 -12.45 -0.89
N ASN A 57 -4.05 -13.43 -0.70
CA ASN A 57 -3.70 -14.85 -0.83
C ASN A 57 -3.21 -15.19 -2.24
N TYR A 58 -3.91 -14.68 -3.26
CA TYR A 58 -3.53 -14.85 -4.67
C TYR A 58 -2.47 -13.83 -5.15
N LYS A 59 -1.96 -12.97 -4.26
CA LYS A 59 -0.99 -11.91 -4.57
C LYS A 59 -1.46 -10.91 -5.63
N GLU A 60 -2.77 -10.73 -5.77
CA GLU A 60 -3.43 -9.73 -6.63
C GLU A 60 -3.41 -8.35 -5.96
N TRP A 61 -2.21 -7.80 -5.74
CA TRP A 61 -2.00 -6.60 -4.93
C TRP A 61 -2.75 -5.37 -5.46
N LEU A 62 -2.75 -5.17 -6.78
CA LEU A 62 -3.38 -4.01 -7.42
C LEU A 62 -4.91 -4.06 -7.29
N LEU A 63 -5.51 -5.24 -7.43
CA LEU A 63 -6.96 -5.41 -7.27
C LEU A 63 -7.37 -5.20 -5.81
N CYS A 64 -6.55 -5.64 -4.86
CA CYS A 64 -6.73 -5.34 -3.45
C CYS A 64 -6.71 -3.83 -3.18
N ILE A 65 -5.70 -3.11 -3.70
CA ILE A 65 -5.57 -1.66 -3.56
C ILE A 65 -6.81 -0.97 -4.12
N PHE A 66 -7.17 -1.25 -5.38
CA PHE A 66 -8.34 -0.66 -6.03
C PHE A 66 -9.63 -0.85 -5.23
N THR A 67 -9.85 -2.06 -4.72
CA THR A 67 -11.05 -2.39 -3.93
C THR A 67 -11.11 -1.59 -2.62
N LEU A 68 -9.98 -1.45 -1.93
CA LEU A 68 -9.89 -0.73 -0.66
C LEU A 68 -9.96 0.79 -0.84
N GLU A 69 -9.34 1.34 -1.88
CA GLU A 69 -9.44 2.78 -2.20
C GLU A 69 -10.87 3.16 -2.58
N LYS A 70 -11.54 2.35 -3.39
CA LYS A 70 -12.97 2.52 -3.70
C LYS A 70 -13.83 2.46 -2.45
N TYR A 71 -13.54 1.54 -1.53
CA TYR A 71 -14.23 1.45 -0.24
C TYR A 71 -14.06 2.73 0.59
N ILE A 72 -12.84 3.28 0.67
CA ILE A 72 -12.53 4.50 1.41
C ILE A 72 -13.23 5.72 0.80
N GLN A 73 -13.20 5.87 -0.53
CA GLN A 73 -13.79 7.02 -1.22
C GLN A 73 -15.28 7.18 -0.93
N ASN A 74 -15.99 6.07 -0.70
CA ASN A 74 -17.42 6.03 -0.48
C ASN A 74 -17.83 6.18 1.01
N LYS A 75 -16.89 6.39 1.95
CA LYS A 75 -17.18 6.33 3.40
C LYS A 75 -16.54 7.46 4.20
N ARG A 76 -17.30 7.97 5.18
CA ARG A 76 -16.83 8.94 6.19
C ARG A 76 -15.94 8.32 7.27
N ILE A 77 -16.15 7.03 7.60
CA ILE A 77 -15.43 6.33 8.68
C ILE A 77 -14.64 5.16 8.11
N VAL A 78 -13.31 5.27 8.22
CA VAL A 78 -12.36 4.23 7.81
C VAL A 78 -11.73 3.61 9.05
N VAL A 79 -11.69 2.28 9.10
CA VAL A 79 -11.06 1.52 10.19
C VAL A 79 -9.55 1.45 9.96
N SER A 80 -8.77 1.58 11.03
CA SER A 80 -7.29 1.46 11.05
C SER A 80 -6.76 0.27 10.23
N LYS A 81 -7.42 -0.89 10.38
CA LYS A 81 -7.12 -2.14 9.68
C LYS A 81 -7.14 -2.00 8.16
N THR A 82 -8.04 -1.19 7.61
CA THR A 82 -8.11 -0.95 6.16
C THR A 82 -6.83 -0.26 5.67
N TYR A 83 -6.36 0.77 6.38
CA TYR A 83 -5.11 1.44 6.04
C TYR A 83 -3.90 0.53 6.20
N ASN A 84 -3.86 -0.31 7.25
CA ASN A 84 -2.77 -1.27 7.40
C ASN A 84 -2.73 -2.30 6.26
N ILE A 85 -3.90 -2.75 5.76
CA ILE A 85 -3.96 -3.66 4.61
C ILE A 85 -3.48 -2.95 3.34
N LEU A 86 -3.90 -1.69 3.09
CA LEU A 86 -3.37 -0.90 1.98
C LEU A 86 -1.85 -0.76 2.06
N GLY A 87 -1.33 -0.39 3.23
CA GLY A 87 0.11 -0.30 3.48
C GLY A 87 0.83 -1.61 3.17
N PHE A 88 0.22 -2.75 3.50
CA PHE A 88 0.75 -4.07 3.15
C PHE A 88 0.77 -4.34 1.65
N CYS A 89 -0.30 -3.99 0.93
CA CYS A 89 -0.33 -4.16 -0.52
C CYS A 89 0.69 -3.26 -1.23
N TYR A 90 0.83 -1.99 -0.81
CA TYR A 90 1.86 -1.10 -1.34
C TYR A 90 3.27 -1.58 -1.01
N TYR A 91 3.48 -2.12 0.19
CA TYR A 91 4.73 -2.77 0.57
C TYR A 91 5.06 -3.93 -0.38
N SER A 92 4.07 -4.80 -0.68
CA SER A 92 4.26 -5.97 -1.54
C SER A 92 4.65 -5.62 -2.98
N ILE A 93 4.19 -4.47 -3.50
CA ILE A 93 4.61 -3.95 -4.81
C ILE A 93 5.86 -3.05 -4.73
N LYS A 94 6.57 -3.05 -3.59
CA LYS A 94 7.79 -2.26 -3.30
C LYS A 94 7.60 -0.75 -3.38
N ASN A 95 6.36 -0.26 -3.31
CA ASN A 95 6.07 1.16 -3.22
C ASN A 95 6.09 1.60 -1.75
N TYR A 96 7.30 1.76 -1.22
CA TYR A 96 7.51 2.03 0.20
C TYR A 96 7.00 3.39 0.66
N HIS A 97 6.93 4.37 -0.24
CA HIS A 97 6.39 5.71 0.05
C HIS A 97 4.89 5.63 0.41
N PHE A 98 4.09 4.99 -0.43
CA PHE A 98 2.67 4.80 -0.11
C PHE A 98 2.45 3.81 1.03
N ALA A 99 3.32 2.79 1.17
CA ALA A 99 3.26 1.90 2.32
C ALA A 99 3.44 2.66 3.65
N GLU A 100 4.46 3.53 3.73
CA GLU A 100 4.72 4.40 4.88
C GLU A 100 3.51 5.29 5.17
N TYR A 101 2.97 5.96 4.15
CA TYR A 101 1.79 6.82 4.28
C TYR A 101 0.58 6.09 4.88
N TYR A 102 0.23 4.92 4.34
CA TYR A 102 -0.93 4.18 4.80
C TYR A 102 -0.71 3.50 6.17
N TYR A 103 0.51 3.04 6.48
CA TYR A 103 0.80 2.60 7.85
C TYR A 103 0.72 3.76 8.86
N GLY A 104 1.18 4.97 8.48
CA GLY A 104 1.00 6.18 9.28
C GLY A 104 -0.47 6.44 9.62
N LYS A 105 -1.35 6.43 8.61
CA LYS A 105 -2.81 6.57 8.84
C LYS A 105 -3.41 5.49 9.76
N ALA A 106 -2.87 4.27 9.71
CA ALA A 106 -3.31 3.20 10.60
C ALA A 106 -2.89 3.49 12.05
N ILE A 107 -1.66 3.97 12.25
CA ILE A 107 -1.09 4.36 13.55
C ILE A 107 -1.80 5.59 14.12
N ASP A 108 -2.15 6.59 13.30
CA ASP A 108 -2.90 7.77 13.75
C ASP A 108 -4.25 7.39 14.39
N LYS A 109 -4.85 6.28 13.95
CA LYS A 109 -6.08 5.74 14.51
C LYS A 109 -5.85 4.82 15.72
N GLU A 110 -4.78 4.03 15.70
CA GLU A 110 -4.42 3.10 16.76
C GLU A 110 -2.91 3.19 17.08
N PRO A 111 -2.50 4.20 17.87
CA PRO A 111 -1.08 4.51 18.05
C PRO A 111 -0.31 3.42 18.80
N ASN A 112 -1.01 2.63 19.62
CA ASN A 112 -0.41 1.58 20.44
C ASN A 112 -0.46 0.20 19.78
N ASN A 113 -0.90 0.09 18.53
CA ASN A 113 -0.95 -1.18 17.83
C ASN A 113 0.45 -1.60 17.36
N THR A 114 1.08 -2.52 18.10
CA THR A 114 2.45 -2.98 17.87
C THR A 114 2.65 -3.61 16.49
N MET A 115 1.59 -4.17 15.87
CA MET A 115 1.65 -4.70 14.51
C MET A 115 1.85 -3.57 13.48
N PHE A 116 1.10 -2.48 13.61
CA PHE A 116 1.19 -1.34 12.67
C PHE A 116 2.53 -0.64 12.82
N LEU A 117 2.98 -0.44 14.06
CA LEU A 117 4.31 0.08 14.37
C LEU A 117 5.41 -0.82 13.76
N SER A 118 5.31 -2.14 13.91
CA SER A 118 6.28 -3.08 13.33
C SER A 118 6.34 -2.99 11.81
N ASN A 119 5.19 -2.84 11.16
CA ASN A 119 5.09 -2.69 9.72
C ASN A 119 5.77 -1.41 9.22
N LEU A 120 5.56 -0.27 9.91
CA LEU A 120 6.23 0.98 9.60
C LEU A 120 7.74 0.91 9.87
N ALA A 121 8.16 0.35 11.01
CA ALA A 121 9.57 0.18 11.34
C ALA A 121 10.32 -0.65 10.28
N ARG A 122 9.65 -1.66 9.72
CA ARG A 122 10.20 -2.45 8.60
C ARG A 122 10.43 -1.61 7.34
N ILE A 123 9.55 -0.66 7.03
CA ILE A 123 9.78 0.29 5.92
C ILE A 123 11.05 1.09 6.16
N TYR A 124 11.20 1.64 7.36
CA TYR A 124 12.40 2.40 7.70
C TYR A 124 13.68 1.57 7.68
N MET A 125 13.62 0.30 8.08
CA MET A 125 14.74 -0.63 7.92
C MET A 125 15.15 -0.80 6.45
N LEU A 126 14.18 -1.02 5.56
CA LEU A 126 14.45 -1.19 4.12
C LEU A 126 15.03 0.08 3.48
N ASN A 127 14.57 1.25 3.93
CA ASN A 127 15.05 2.54 3.47
C ASN A 127 16.34 2.99 4.18
N LYS A 128 16.98 2.12 4.97
CA LYS A 128 18.19 2.41 5.77
C LYS A 128 18.03 3.59 6.75
N GLN A 129 16.79 3.94 7.10
CA GLN A 129 16.46 4.98 8.08
C GLN A 129 16.52 4.40 9.50
N TYR A 130 17.67 3.86 9.88
CA TYR A 130 17.83 3.05 11.09
C TYR A 130 17.51 3.81 12.37
N LYS A 131 17.82 5.11 12.44
CA LYS A 131 17.46 5.96 13.60
C LYS A 131 15.95 5.99 13.83
N LYS A 132 15.14 6.20 12.78
CA LYS A 132 13.67 6.18 12.89
C LYS A 132 13.14 4.80 13.26
N ALA A 133 13.68 3.75 12.63
CA ALA A 133 13.30 2.37 12.96
C ALA A 133 13.58 2.04 14.44
N ARG A 134 14.73 2.50 14.98
CA ARG A 134 15.11 2.32 16.38
C ARG A 134 14.08 2.89 17.33
N GLU A 135 13.64 4.12 17.09
CA GLU A 135 12.66 4.80 17.95
C GLU A 135 11.31 4.07 17.94
N ILE A 136 10.86 3.57 16.78
CA ILE A 136 9.63 2.76 16.72
C ILE A 136 9.79 1.44 17.48
N TYR A 137 10.91 0.73 17.31
CA TYR A 137 11.11 -0.54 18.04
C TYR A 137 11.23 -0.33 19.55
N LYS A 138 11.81 0.79 20.01
CA LYS A 138 11.76 1.17 21.43
C LYS A 138 10.32 1.38 21.89
N ASN A 139 9.51 2.12 21.13
CA ASN A 139 8.09 2.34 21.45
C ASN A 139 7.30 1.01 21.51
N ILE A 140 7.56 0.07 20.59
CA ILE A 140 6.95 -1.26 20.65
C ILE A 140 7.32 -1.98 21.95
N ILE A 141 8.56 -1.88 22.42
CA ILE A 141 9.01 -2.52 23.66
C ILE A 141 8.41 -1.83 24.91
N THR A 142 8.14 -0.52 24.85
CA THR A 142 7.44 0.16 25.95
C THR A 142 5.98 -0.27 26.06
N ILE A 143 5.31 -0.52 24.93
CA ILE A 143 3.93 -1.02 24.88
C ILE A 143 3.86 -2.51 25.25
N ASP A 144 4.72 -3.32 24.65
CA ASP A 144 4.82 -4.77 24.85
C ASP A 144 6.26 -5.14 25.23
N LYS A 145 6.50 -5.20 26.53
CA LYS A 145 7.82 -5.53 27.11
C LYS A 145 8.31 -6.92 26.70
N ASN A 146 7.44 -7.82 26.27
CA ASN A 146 7.77 -9.20 25.90
C ASN A 146 7.90 -9.39 24.38
N ASN A 147 7.87 -8.31 23.60
CA ASN A 147 8.00 -8.38 22.14
C ASN A 147 9.42 -8.79 21.71
N THR A 148 9.65 -10.10 21.60
CA THR A 148 10.95 -10.67 21.22
C THR A 148 11.41 -10.23 19.83
N LYS A 149 10.46 -10.04 18.90
CA LYS A 149 10.74 -9.56 17.54
C LYS A 149 11.30 -8.14 17.56
N ALA A 150 10.67 -7.22 18.28
CA ALA A 150 11.15 -5.85 18.41
C ALA A 150 12.53 -5.78 19.09
N LYS A 151 12.74 -6.55 20.17
CA LYS A 151 14.06 -6.64 20.83
C LYS A 151 15.16 -7.12 19.87
N LYS A 152 14.87 -8.17 19.08
CA LYS A 152 15.82 -8.69 18.07
C LYS A 152 16.15 -7.63 17.01
N GLN A 153 15.15 -6.92 16.51
CA GLN A 153 15.36 -5.87 15.50
C GLN A 153 16.16 -4.69 16.07
N LEU A 154 15.93 -4.32 17.34
CA LEU A 154 16.69 -3.27 18.01
C LEU A 154 18.18 -3.64 18.14
N LEU A 155 18.49 -4.89 18.49
CA LEU A 155 19.86 -5.40 18.53
C LEU A 155 20.55 -5.34 17.16
N ILE A 156 19.82 -5.68 16.09
CA ILE A 156 20.34 -5.58 14.72
C ILE A 156 20.63 -4.13 14.36
N ILE A 157 19.70 -3.21 14.64
CA ILE A 157 19.87 -1.78 14.35
C ILE A 157 21.08 -1.19 15.08
N ASN A 158 21.28 -1.54 16.35
CA ASN A 158 22.43 -1.05 17.12
C ASN A 158 23.79 -1.53 16.58
N LYS A 159 23.82 -2.55 15.71
CA LYS A 159 25.05 -2.98 15.01
C LYS A 159 25.25 -2.25 13.67
N LEU A 160 24.22 -1.60 13.15
CA LEU A 160 24.22 -0.93 11.85
C LEU A 160 24.47 0.58 11.93
N ILE A 161 24.43 1.15 13.13
CA ILE A 161 24.70 2.55 13.45
C ILE A 161 25.86 2.59 14.43
#